data_AF-A0A530GL34-F1
#
_entry.id   AF-A0A530GL34-F1
#
_cell.length_a   1.000
_cell.length_b   1.000
_cell.length_c   1.000
_cell.angle_alpha   90.00
_cell.angle_beta   90.00
_cell.angle_gamma   90.00
#
_symmetry.space_group_name_H-M   'P 1'
#
loop_
_entity.id
_entity.type
_entity.pdbx_description
1 polymer ?
#
loop_
_entity_poly.entity_id
_entity_poly.type
_entity_poly.pdbx_seq_one_letter_code
_entity_poly.pdbx_strand_id
1 'polypeptide(L)' 'NERYFSPSRTVGHSMFDLNQYTVDRLRKAGVTAEGLGRCTYAEEDLFYSYRRTTHRKEADYGRQVSAIVLEKE' A
#
# COMPACT_ATOMS: atom_id res chain seq x y z
N ASN A 1 11.32 -9.60 -11.43
CA ASN A 1 10.28 -9.04 -10.54
C ASN A 1 9.38 -10.08 -9.90
N GLU A 2 9.51 -11.37 -10.25
CA GLU A 2 8.65 -12.46 -9.75
C GLU A 2 8.49 -12.49 -8.23
N ARG A 3 9.55 -12.16 -7.47
CA ARG A 3 9.51 -12.09 -6.00
C ARG A 3 8.44 -11.16 -5.39
N TYR A 4 7.89 -10.23 -6.17
CA TYR A 4 6.86 -9.27 -5.72
C TYR A 4 5.44 -9.71 -6.08
N PHE A 5 5.29 -10.84 -6.77
CA PHE A 5 4.00 -11.32 -7.23
C PHE A 5 3.68 -12.67 -6.60
N SER A 6 2.45 -12.82 -6.15
CA SER A 6 1.88 -14.09 -5.72
C SER A 6 0.63 -14.41 -6.56
N PRO A 7 0.22 -15.70 -6.62
CA PRO A 7 -0.99 -16.09 -7.34
C PRO A 7 -2.23 -15.34 -6.83
N SER A 8 -3.06 -14.85 -7.76
CA SER A 8 -4.40 -14.34 -7.42
C SER A 8 -5.43 -15.46 -7.42
N ARG A 9 -6.55 -15.22 -6.73
CA ARG A 9 -7.74 -16.07 -6.83
C ARG A 9 -8.39 -16.00 -8.22
N THR A 10 -8.18 -14.90 -8.95
CA THR A 10 -8.72 -14.72 -10.30
C THR A 10 -7.71 -15.21 -11.33
N VAL A 11 -8.12 -16.13 -12.19
CA VAL A 11 -7.28 -16.65 -13.27
C VAL A 11 -6.80 -15.50 -14.18
N GLY A 12 -5.53 -15.56 -14.59
CA GLY A 12 -4.90 -14.52 -15.40
C GLY A 12 -4.52 -13.24 -14.64
N HIS A 13 -4.70 -13.22 -13.31
CA HIS A 13 -4.32 -12.09 -12.46
C HIS A 13 -3.28 -12.51 -11.42
N SER A 14 -2.57 -11.52 -10.86
CA SER A 14 -1.57 -11.71 -9.81
C SER A 14 -1.78 -10.71 -8.67
N MET A 15 -1.39 -11.10 -7.46
CA MET A 15 -1.37 -10.24 -6.28
C MET A 15 0.01 -9.60 -6.19
N PHE A 16 0.08 -8.26 -6.14
CA PHE A 16 1.32 -7.50 -6.11
C PHE A 16 1.63 -6.99 -4.70
N ASP A 17 2.82 -7.31 -4.20
CA ASP A 17 3.35 -6.74 -2.96
C ASP A 17 4.01 -5.38 -3.24
N LEU A 18 3.17 -4.34 -3.23
CA LEU A 18 3.58 -2.96 -3.41
C LEU A 18 4.51 -2.46 -2.28
N ASN A 19 4.29 -2.92 -1.05
CA ASN A 19 5.07 -2.49 0.10
C ASN A 19 6.51 -2.99 -0.01
N GLN A 20 6.70 -4.29 -0.21
CA GLN A 20 8.04 -4.87 -0.36
C GLN A 20 8.75 -4.31 -1.59
N TYR A 21 8.04 -4.12 -2.70
CA TYR A 21 8.60 -3.49 -3.90
C TYR A 21 9.16 -2.09 -3.60
N THR A 22 8.39 -1.27 -2.88
CA THR A 22 8.76 0.12 -2.56
C THR A 22 9.96 0.19 -1.62
N VAL A 23 9.95 -0.60 -0.53
CA VAL A 23 11.05 -0.67 0.42
C VAL A 23 12.34 -1.17 -0.24
N ASP A 24 12.27 -2.21 -1.08
CA ASP A 24 13.44 -2.71 -1.81
C ASP A 24 14.01 -1.67 -2.78
N ARG A 25 13.16 -0.85 -3.41
CA ARG A 25 13.59 0.23 -4.30
C ARG A 25 14.34 1.30 -3.53
N LEU A 26 13.87 1.68 -2.34
CA LEU A 26 14.55 2.63 -1.46
C LEU A 26 15.91 2.07 -1.00
N ARG A 27 15.95 0.82 -0.55
CA ARG A 27 17.19 0.15 -0.14
C ARG A 27 18.21 0.07 -1.26
N LYS A 28 17.78 -0.25 -2.48
CA LYS A 28 18.66 -0.23 -3.67
C LYS A 28 19.20 1.16 -4.00
N ALA A 29 18.48 2.21 -3.63
CA ALA A 29 18.95 3.60 -3.77
C ALA A 29 19.87 4.05 -2.62
N GLY A 30 20.25 3.14 -1.70
CA GLY A 30 21.12 3.45 -0.55
C GLY A 30 20.39 4.03 0.65
N VAL A 31 19.04 4.00 0.67
CA VAL A 31 18.23 4.51 1.78
C VAL A 31 17.94 3.40 2.80
N THR A 32 18.19 3.68 4.08
CA THR A 32 17.67 2.84 5.17
C THR A 32 16.16 3.01 5.23
N ALA A 33 15.41 1.94 4.91
CA ALA A 33 13.96 1.99 4.79
C ALA A 33 13.27 0.79 5.43
N GLU A 34 12.13 1.06 6.05
CA GLU A 34 11.16 0.11 6.57
C GLU A 34 9.74 0.56 6.22
N GLY A 35 8.78 -0.36 6.34
CA GLY A 35 7.36 -0.06 6.11
C GLY A 35 6.54 -0.45 7.31
N LEU A 36 5.40 0.23 7.53
CA LEU A 36 4.54 0.01 8.70
C LEU A 36 3.87 -1.38 8.72
N GLY A 37 3.86 -2.11 7.60
CA GLY A 37 3.22 -3.43 7.50
C GLY A 37 1.69 -3.39 7.61
N ARG A 38 1.07 -2.22 7.43
CA ARG A 38 -0.37 -1.98 7.58
C ARG A 38 -1.09 -2.13 6.25
N CYS A 39 -2.33 -2.62 6.26
CA CYS A 39 -3.11 -2.87 5.05
C CYS A 39 -4.39 -2.03 5.03
N THR A 40 -4.44 -1.03 4.14
CA THR A 40 -5.61 -0.14 4.03
C THR A 40 -6.90 -0.89 3.69
N TYR A 41 -6.82 -1.98 2.92
CA TYR A 41 -7.98 -2.79 2.58
C TYR A 41 -8.52 -3.58 3.77
N ALA A 42 -7.64 -4.20 4.58
CA ALA A 42 -8.01 -5.09 5.67
C ALA A 42 -8.39 -4.34 6.96
N GLU A 43 -7.74 -3.22 7.25
CA GLU A 43 -7.92 -2.45 8.47
C GLU A 43 -8.91 -1.30 8.27
N GLU A 44 -10.18 -1.66 8.05
CA GLU A 44 -11.24 -0.71 7.69
C GLU A 44 -11.49 0.39 8.73
N ASP A 45 -11.39 0.07 10.02
CA ASP A 45 -11.64 1.03 11.12
C ASP A 45 -10.61 2.16 11.18
N LEU A 46 -9.48 2.00 10.48
CA LEU A 46 -8.33 2.90 10.57
C LEU A 46 -8.03 3.58 9.23
N PHE A 47 -8.42 2.98 8.10
CA PHE A 47 -8.08 3.49 6.78
C PHE A 47 -9.24 3.40 5.79
N TYR A 48 -9.48 4.48 5.05
CA TYR A 48 -10.08 4.44 3.71
C TYR A 48 -9.28 3.57 2.75
N SER A 49 -9.97 2.90 1.81
CA SER A 49 -9.36 2.06 0.79
C SER A 49 -10.13 2.11 -0.52
N TYR A 50 -9.47 2.57 -1.59
CA TYR A 50 -10.05 2.58 -2.93
C TYR A 50 -10.51 1.20 -3.38
N ARG A 51 -9.68 0.15 -3.18
CA ARG A 51 -10.02 -1.21 -3.60
C ARG A 51 -11.26 -1.75 -2.87
N ARG A 52 -11.39 -1.46 -1.57
CA ARG A 52 -12.57 -1.87 -0.78
C ARG A 52 -13.83 -1.17 -1.29
N THR A 53 -13.74 0.14 -1.52
CA THR A 53 -14.79 0.98 -2.11
C THR A 53 -15.27 0.41 -3.45
N THR A 54 -14.34 0.07 -4.36
CA THR A 54 -14.67 -0.56 -5.65
C THR A 54 -15.36 -1.92 -5.48
N HIS A 55 -14.86 -2.79 -4.59
CA HIS A 55 -15.49 -4.09 -4.34
C HIS A 55 -16.90 -3.96 -3.76
N ARG A 56 -17.16 -2.92 -2.95
CA ARG A 56 -18.46 -2.62 -2.36
C ARG A 56 -19.37 -1.76 -3.23
N LYS A 57 -18.88 -1.25 -4.37
CA LYS A 57 -19.61 -0.36 -5.28
C LYS A 57 -20.09 0.94 -4.59
N GLU A 58 -19.30 1.43 -3.65
CA GLU A 58 -19.53 2.71 -3.00
C GLU A 58 -19.18 3.87 -3.96
N ALA A 59 -19.89 4.99 -3.85
CA ALA A 59 -19.81 6.09 -4.82
C ALA A 59 -18.50 6.90 -4.73
N ASP A 60 -17.94 7.06 -3.54
CA ASP A 60 -16.65 7.70 -3.28
C ASP A 60 -16.05 7.17 -1.97
N TYR A 61 -14.82 7.56 -1.68
CA TYR A 61 -14.08 7.20 -0.47
C TYR A 61 -13.25 8.37 0.03
N GLY A 62 -12.99 8.40 1.34
CA GLY A 62 -12.06 9.36 1.93
C GLY A 62 -10.61 9.10 1.50
N ARG A 63 -9.73 10.06 1.75
CA ARG A 63 -8.31 10.01 1.34
C ARG A 63 -7.43 10.37 2.53
N GLN A 64 -6.39 9.58 2.80
CA GLN A 64 -5.38 9.94 3.79
C GLN A 64 -4.32 10.84 3.19
N VAL A 65 -3.57 11.51 4.08
CA VAL A 65 -2.34 12.22 3.76
C VAL A 65 -1.22 11.72 4.66
N SER A 66 -0.04 11.50 4.09
CA SER A 66 1.21 11.34 4.83
C SER A 66 1.97 12.65 4.71
N ALA A 67 2.34 13.26 5.83
CA ALA A 67 3.04 14.54 5.87
C ALA A 67 4.25 14.45 6.79
N ILE A 68 5.29 15.22 6.47
CA ILE A 68 6.50 15.39 7.28
C ILE A 68 6.94 16.84 7.18
N VAL A 69 7.36 17.43 8.30
CA VAL A 69 7.83 18.82 8.39
C VAL A 69 8.97 18.91 9.41
N LEU A 70 9.88 19.86 9.20
CA LEU A 70 10.81 20.29 10.23
C LEU A 70 10.15 21.43 11.01
N GLU A 71 9.94 21.22 12.31
CA GLU A 71 9.45 22.28 13.19
C GLU A 71 10.56 23.29 13.46
N LYS A 72 10.17 24.56 13.66
CA LYS A 72 11.10 25.57 14.17
C LYS A 72 11.09 25.50 15.68
N GLU A 73 12.25 25.70 16.30
CA GLU A 73 12.33 26.02 17.73
C GLU A 73 11.63 27.35 18.06
#